data_AF-A0A9X2ACM3-F1
#
_entry.id   AF-A0A9X2ACM3-F1
#
_cell.length_a   1.000
_cell.length_b   1.000
_cell.length_c   1.000
_cell.angle_alpha   90.00
_cell.angle_beta   90.00
_cell.angle_gamma   90.00
#
_symmetry.space_group_name_H-M   'P 1'
#
loop_
_entity.id
_entity.type
_entity.pdbx_description
1 polymer ?
#
loop_
_entity_poly.entity_id
_entity_poly.type
_entity_poly.pdbx_seq_one_letter_code
_entity_poly.pdbx_strand_id
1 'polypeptide(L)'
;MEKEDFNKMNRKDKPLNTKEWLTFFFLPFLTTKPIWRNDNFPQSELERFEKYGFEKKLEQAKKTQKLGKLFWFGIMIISIQIILELTN
;
A
#
# COMPACT_ATOMS: atom_id res chain seq x y z
N MET A 1 -4.00 23.35 26.23
CA MET A 1 -3.60 22.18 25.41
C MET A 1 -2.11 22.29 25.16
N GLU A 2 -1.33 21.33 25.65
CA GLU A 2 0.13 21.34 25.58
C GLU A 2 0.61 21.03 24.15
N LYS A 3 1.68 21.68 23.68
CA LYS A 3 2.14 21.61 22.28
C LYS A 3 2.41 20.17 21.79
N GLU A 4 2.76 19.27 22.72
CA GLU A 4 3.05 17.87 22.41
C GLU A 4 1.80 17.08 22.02
N ASP A 5 0.67 17.32 22.68
CA ASP A 5 -0.59 16.66 22.38
C ASP A 5 -1.16 17.10 21.04
N PHE A 6 -1.05 18.39 20.72
CA PHE A 6 -1.42 18.91 19.41
C PHE A 6 -0.57 18.29 18.29
N ASN A 7 0.74 18.11 18.52
CA ASN A 7 1.63 17.48 17.55
C ASN A 7 1.33 15.98 17.37
N LYS A 8 0.96 15.26 18.44
CA LYS A 8 0.55 13.86 18.35
C LYS A 8 -0.77 13.71 17.60
N MET A 9 -1.78 14.53 17.90
CA MET A 9 -3.07 14.52 17.20
C MET A 9 -2.90 14.84 15.71
N ASN A 10 -2.13 15.87 15.36
CA ASN A 10 -1.85 16.22 13.97
C ASN A 10 -1.14 15.13 13.17
N ARG A 11 -0.44 14.20 13.82
CA ARG A 11 0.20 13.07 13.13
C ARG A 11 -0.80 11.96 12.83
N LYS A 12 -1.81 11.76 13.68
CA LYS A 12 -2.82 10.69 13.54
C LYS A 12 -3.78 10.92 12.37
N ASP A 13 -4.18 12.16 12.14
CA ASP A 13 -5.12 12.54 11.07
C ASP A 13 -4.47 12.82 9.71
N LYS A 14 -3.15 12.69 9.62
CA LYS A 14 -2.44 12.89 8.35
C LYS A 14 -2.76 11.74 7.40
N PRO A 15 -3.17 12.03 6.15
CA PRO A 15 -3.33 11.02 5.14
C PRO A 15 -1.97 10.39 4.78
N LEU A 16 -2.02 9.30 4.01
CA LEU A 16 -0.83 8.78 3.34
C LEU A 16 -0.20 9.87 2.48
N ASN A 17 1.11 9.97 2.56
CA ASN A 17 1.88 10.74 1.60
C ASN A 17 1.89 10.01 0.25
N THR A 18 2.08 10.73 -0.85
CA THR A 18 2.15 10.22 -2.22
C THR A 18 3.12 9.04 -2.35
N LYS A 19 4.28 9.09 -1.69
CA LYS A 19 5.24 7.97 -1.69
C LYS A 19 4.65 6.73 -1.04
N GLU A 20 4.07 6.87 0.15
CA GLU A 20 3.43 5.74 0.87
C GLU A 20 2.27 5.17 0.04
N TRP A 21 1.48 6.04 -0.59
CA TRP A 21 0.39 5.63 -1.48
C TRP A 21 0.90 4.81 -2.67
N LEU A 22 1.90 5.29 -3.41
CA LEU A 22 2.48 4.57 -4.55
C LEU A 22 3.05 3.22 -4.11
N THR A 23 3.73 3.19 -2.97
CA THR A 23 4.23 1.97 -2.34
C THR A 23 3.10 0.95 -2.13
N PHE A 24 1.99 1.32 -1.49
CA PHE A 24 0.86 0.41 -1.29
C PHE A 24 0.15 0.01 -2.60
N PHE A 25 0.20 0.85 -3.64
CA PHE A 25 -0.43 0.58 -4.93
C PHE A 25 0.36 -0.44 -5.75
N PHE A 26 1.68 -0.31 -5.84
CA PHE A 26 2.53 -1.14 -6.70
C PHE A 26 3.01 -2.43 -6.03
N LEU A 27 3.18 -2.42 -4.70
CA LEU A 27 3.75 -3.56 -3.96
C LEU A 27 2.87 -4.81 -3.74
N PRO A 28 1.55 -4.87 -4.05
CA PRO A 28 0.82 -6.13 -3.92
C PRO A 28 1.46 -7.29 -4.71
N PHE A 29 2.22 -7.00 -5.77
CA PHE A 29 2.89 -8.00 -6.60
C PHE A 29 4.42 -7.80 -6.71
N LEU A 30 4.94 -6.57 -6.54
CA LEU A 30 6.36 -6.26 -6.82
C LEU A 30 7.30 -6.43 -5.62
N THR A 31 6.81 -6.63 -4.39
CA THR A 31 7.70 -6.98 -3.27
C THR A 31 7.95 -8.48 -3.25
N THR A 32 8.97 -8.92 -3.98
CA THR A 32 9.80 -10.02 -3.48
C THR A 32 10.33 -9.58 -2.12
N LYS A 33 10.16 -10.42 -1.09
CA LYS A 33 10.72 -10.16 0.24
C LYS A 33 12.17 -9.70 0.07
N PRO A 34 12.58 -8.50 0.55
CA PRO A 34 13.99 -8.18 0.56
C PRO A 34 14.72 -9.25 1.36
N ILE A 35 15.75 -9.88 0.81
CA ILE A 35 16.47 -11.02 1.44
C ILE A 35 16.96 -10.65 2.87
N TRP A 36 17.18 -9.36 3.14
CA TRP A 36 17.63 -8.84 4.44
C TRP A 36 16.49 -8.64 5.48
N ARG A 37 15.23 -8.71 5.08
CA ARG A 37 14.06 -8.41 5.92
C ARG A 37 13.04 -9.54 5.83
N ASN A 38 12.77 -10.20 6.96
CA ASN A 38 11.83 -11.33 7.00
C ASN A 38 10.36 -10.89 7.14
N ASP A 39 10.07 -9.58 7.14
CA ASP A 39 8.73 -9.00 7.20
C ASP A 39 8.22 -8.62 5.80
N ASN A 40 6.93 -8.90 5.57
CA ASN A 40 6.23 -8.36 4.41
C ASN A 40 6.09 -6.84 4.63
N PHE A 41 6.91 -6.02 3.98
CA PHE A 41 6.92 -4.55 4.14
C PHE A 41 5.49 -3.91 4.12
N PRO A 42 4.58 -4.27 3.21
CA PRO A 42 3.23 -3.73 3.23
C PRO A 42 2.44 -4.11 4.50
N GLN A 43 2.72 -5.28 5.08
CA GLN A 43 2.07 -5.77 6.29
C GLN A 43 2.64 -5.12 7.55
N SER A 44 3.96 -5.00 7.67
CA SER A 44 4.58 -4.36 8.84
C SER A 44 4.26 -2.87 8.92
N GLU A 45 4.05 -2.20 7.79
CA GLU A 45 3.54 -0.82 7.74
C GLU A 45 2.08 -0.73 8.21
N LEU A 46 1.21 -1.68 7.83
CA LEU A 46 -0.18 -1.73 8.30
C LEU A 46 -0.25 -1.99 9.81
N GLU A 47 0.54 -2.95 10.32
CA GLU A 47 0.65 -3.25 11.75
C GLU A 47 1.16 -2.04 12.53
N ARG A 48 2.08 -1.27 11.94
CA ARG A 48 2.52 0.00 12.53
C ARG A 48 1.39 1.02 12.58
N PHE A 49 0.60 1.18 11.51
CA PHE A 49 -0.53 2.10 11.53
C PHE A 49 -1.56 1.74 12.59
N GLU A 50 -1.85 0.45 12.75
CA GLU A 50 -2.73 -0.06 13.79
C GLU A 50 -2.17 0.20 15.19
N LYS A 51 -0.91 -0.16 15.44
CA LYS A 51 -0.25 -0.01 16.75
C LYS A 51 -0.21 1.44 17.26
N TYR A 52 -0.06 2.42 16.37
CA TYR A 52 0.04 3.83 16.74
C TYR A 52 -1.27 4.62 16.56
N GLY A 53 -2.36 3.96 16.16
CA GLY A 53 -3.67 4.59 15.98
C GLY A 53 -3.73 5.56 14.79
N PHE A 54 -3.04 5.25 13.70
CA PHE A 54 -3.11 5.98 12.43
C PHE A 54 -4.26 5.46 11.56
N GLU A 55 -5.49 5.51 12.06
CA GLU A 55 -6.67 4.87 11.44
C GLU A 55 -6.91 5.32 9.99
N LYS A 56 -6.77 6.63 9.73
CA LYS A 56 -6.94 7.19 8.38
C LYS A 56 -5.91 6.66 7.39
N LYS A 57 -4.64 6.53 7.81
CA LYS A 57 -3.59 5.94 6.97
C LYS A 57 -3.84 4.47 6.74
N LEU A 58 -4.29 3.74 7.77
CA LEU A 58 -4.62 2.32 7.68
C LEU A 58 -5.73 2.08 6.64
N GLU A 59 -6.81 2.88 6.70
CA GLU A 59 -7.92 2.78 5.75
C GLU A 59 -7.47 3.11 4.32
N GLN A 60 -6.71 4.19 4.14
CA GLN A 60 -6.18 4.57 2.83
C GLN A 60 -5.23 3.51 2.28
N ALA A 61 -4.35 2.93 3.11
CA ALA A 61 -3.42 1.88 2.69
C ALA A 61 -4.15 0.63 2.21
N LYS A 62 -5.18 0.18 2.95
CA LYS A 62 -6.05 -0.95 2.56
C LYS A 62 -6.78 -0.68 1.24
N LYS A 63 -7.36 0.52 1.08
CA LYS A 63 -8.02 0.93 -0.17
C LYS A 63 -7.05 0.93 -1.34
N THR A 64 -5.87 1.52 -1.17
CA THR A 64 -4.84 1.60 -2.20
C THR A 64 -4.30 0.22 -2.59
N GLN A 65 -4.10 -0.69 -1.63
CA GLN A 65 -3.73 -2.09 -1.92
C GLN A 65 -4.79 -2.79 -2.76
N LYS A 66 -6.09 -2.59 -2.45
CA LYS A 66 -7.19 -3.17 -3.23
C LYS A 66 -7.21 -2.63 -4.67
N LEU A 67 -7.00 -1.32 -4.83
CA LEU A 67 -6.90 -0.68 -6.15
C LEU A 67 -5.70 -1.21 -6.94
N GLY A 68 -4.53 -1.33 -6.31
CA GLY A 68 -3.34 -1.89 -6.93
C GLY A 68 -3.55 -3.31 -7.41
N LYS A 69 -4.18 -4.17 -6.59
CA LYS A 69 -4.54 -5.55 -6.99
C LYS A 69 -5.45 -5.58 -8.22
N LEU A 70 -6.46 -4.71 -8.25
CA LEU A 70 -7.39 -4.62 -9.38
C LEU A 70 -6.69 -4.13 -10.66
N PHE A 71 -5.80 -3.15 -10.53
CA PHE A 71 -5.00 -2.63 -11.64
C PHE A 71 -4.13 -3.72 -12.26
N TRP A 72 -3.38 -4.47 -11.44
CA TRP A 72 -2.54 -5.57 -11.91
C TRP A 72 -3.35 -6.71 -12.52
N PHE A 73 -4.52 -7.03 -11.95
CA PHE A 73 -5.43 -8.01 -12.54
C PHE A 73 -5.89 -7.59 -13.95
N GLY A 74 -6.21 -6.32 -14.15
CA GLY A 74 -6.53 -5.77 -15.47
C GLY A 74 -5.37 -5.88 -16.47
N ILE A 75 -4.16 -5.51 -16.05
CA ILE A 75 -2.95 -5.67 -16.88
C ILE A 75 -2.77 -7.13 -17.30
N MET A 76 -2.89 -8.07 -16.36
CA MET A 76 -2.74 -9.50 -16.66
C MET A 76 -3.72 -9.99 -17.72
N ILE A 77 -4.99 -9.57 -17.65
CA ILE A 77 -5.99 -9.93 -18.67
C ILE A 77 -5.59 -9.37 -20.03
N ILE A 78 -5.20 -8.10 -20.11
CA ILE A 78 -4.79 -7.45 -21.36
C ILE A 78 -3.56 -8.15 -21.94
N SER A 79 -2.55 -8.46 -21.11
CA SER A 79 -1.35 -9.17 -21.54
C SER A 79 -1.66 -10.55 -22.11
N ILE A 80 -2.57 -11.30 -21.47
CA ILE A 80 -3.00 -12.62 -21.98
C ILE A 80 -3.69 -12.49 -23.33
N GLN A 81 -4.58 -11.51 -23.50
CA GLN A 81 -5.27 -11.27 -24.77
C GLN A 81 -4.28 -10.95 -25.90
N ILE A 82 -3.30 -10.08 -25.64
CA ILE A 82 -2.26 -9.73 -26.62
C ILE A 82 -1.44 -10.98 -27.00
N ILE A 83 -1.07 -11.82 -26.03
CA ILE A 83 -0.30 -13.05 -26.29
C ILE A 83 -1.11 -14.03 -27.15
N LEU A 84 -2.41 -14.20 -26.86
CA LEU A 84 -3.29 -15.05 -27.64
C LEU A 84 -3.42 -14.58 -29.09
N GLU A 85 -3.61 -13.27 -29.31
CA GLU A 85 -3.67 -12.67 -30.65
C GLU A 85 -2.38 -12.90 -31.45
N LEU A 86 -1.21 -12.82 -30.79
CA LEU A 86 0.09 -13.05 -31.43
C LEU A 86 0.40 -14.53 -31.72
N THR A 87 -0.31 -15.46 -31.10
CA THR A 87 -0.06 -16.91 -31.22
C THR A 87 -0.99 -17.59 -32.23
N ASN A 88 -2.12 -16.98 -32.57
CA ASN A 88 -3.03 -17.40 -33.65
C ASN A 88 -2.57 -16.87 -35.02
#